data_AF-A0A0P0NAY9-F1
#
_entry.id   AF-A0A0P0NAY9-F1
#
_cell.length_a   1.000
_cell.length_b   1.000
_cell.length_c   1.000
_cell.angle_alpha   90.00
_cell.angle_beta   90.00
_cell.angle_gamma   90.00
#
_symmetry.space_group_name_H-M   'P 1'
#
loop_
_entity.id
_entity.type
_entity.pdbx_description
1 polymer ?
#
loop_
_entity_poly.entity_id
_entity_poly.type
_entity_poly.pdbx_seq_one_letter_code
_entity_poly.pdbx_strand_id
1 'polypeptide(L)'
;MISINTKRFVVPLYSLMLMAALTMPSCKKEPVIADPYEGGKQPLGIKFANELAIPETGIQGEEATFKVRGLKPFEGKFQILLNETEAEILKLTDSTVTVKVPLTASTGGITVVADGQTFFGPSFPIEGRLSIDPSFKVISGANGPIFGMIPADNNYLMVGAFSDFDGRAALKPVNGISMMNSQGDFQPLMSARGAENGALFSANRLDGGKLIVAGIMDSYNRRKGINGITRLNSDGSLDSSKVAVINLTPDKPLNGFDTVATFNGGVSGIIRKSFVRNNKITVLGNFEYYLRYFYDRSTRDEKRIDATKMKHIARLKEDGTMDSTFNFNMVTRQGNESLNASISDAFMQDDGKIVAIGEFTTFNGAAANRIARINEDGTQDKTFNVGTGADDVITSITYNRVKRKILITGLFRNFNGKPSNGAIMLNEDGSVDPFFNLGQVTGGIVTFAHQLNSGKIIVSGGFKSYAGVVRQGFMILNQNGTLAPGYNNTGTFQGLISTVIETTSALGNPAVILSGFISKFDNKRVGSVVRVEIK
;
A
#
# COMPACT_ATOMS: atom_id res chain seq x y z
N MET A 1 -34.60 -34.26 59.35
CA MET A 1 -33.69 -35.32 59.86
C MET A 1 -32.28 -34.73 59.79
N ILE A 2 -31.73 -34.33 60.94
CA ILE A 2 -30.32 -34.31 61.41
C ILE A 2 -29.22 -34.10 60.33
N SER A 3 -28.15 -33.32 60.45
CA SER A 3 -27.61 -32.29 61.35
C SER A 3 -26.29 -31.88 60.69
N ILE A 4 -25.92 -30.62 60.82
CA ILE A 4 -24.61 -30.04 60.53
C ILE A 4 -23.53 -30.70 61.40
N ASN A 5 -22.33 -31.00 60.87
CA ASN A 5 -21.10 -30.52 61.53
C ASN A 5 -19.81 -30.53 60.68
N THR A 6 -19.09 -29.44 60.90
CA THR A 6 -17.86 -28.87 60.34
C THR A 6 -16.52 -29.59 60.62
N LYS A 7 -15.48 -29.06 59.92
CA LYS A 7 -14.02 -28.96 60.26
C LYS A 7 -13.10 -30.02 59.63
N ARG A 8 -11.82 -29.74 59.31
CA ARG A 8 -11.01 -28.58 58.85
C ARG A 8 -9.59 -29.16 58.61
N PHE A 9 -8.89 -28.75 57.54
CA PHE A 9 -7.41 -28.64 57.39
C PHE A 9 -6.50 -29.87 57.65
N VAL A 10 -5.58 -30.20 56.74
CA VAL A 10 -4.16 -29.76 56.63
C VAL A 10 -3.47 -30.58 55.52
N VAL A 11 -2.66 -29.92 54.68
CA VAL A 11 -1.72 -30.51 53.70
C VAL A 11 -0.34 -30.62 54.37
N PRO A 12 0.47 -31.65 54.04
CA PRO A 12 1.81 -31.31 53.56
C PRO A 12 2.32 -32.16 52.38
N LEU A 13 3.18 -31.47 51.64
CA LEU A 13 4.06 -31.80 50.53
C LEU A 13 5.20 -32.74 50.98
N TYR A 14 5.67 -33.69 50.14
CA TYR A 14 7.10 -33.98 49.93
C TYR A 14 7.33 -34.93 48.73
N SER A 15 8.34 -34.56 47.95
CA SER A 15 8.85 -35.11 46.69
C SER A 15 9.80 -36.29 46.89
N LEU A 16 9.87 -37.28 45.98
CA LEU A 16 11.10 -37.72 45.26
C LEU A 16 10.88 -38.95 44.34
N MET A 17 11.47 -38.85 43.14
CA MET A 17 12.05 -39.89 42.24
C MET A 17 11.61 -41.36 42.30
N LEU A 18 11.26 -41.91 41.13
CA LEU A 18 11.71 -43.26 40.72
C LEU A 18 11.91 -43.34 39.19
N MET A 19 13.13 -43.66 38.78
CA MET A 19 13.54 -44.03 37.41
C MET A 19 12.86 -45.34 36.98
N ALA A 20 12.39 -45.41 35.73
CA ALA A 20 12.10 -46.67 35.05
C ALA A 20 12.95 -46.76 33.77
N ALA A 21 13.80 -47.79 33.73
CA ALA A 21 14.64 -48.14 32.59
C ALA A 21 13.82 -48.86 31.50
N LEU A 22 13.96 -48.43 30.25
CA LEU A 22 13.52 -49.16 29.06
C LEU A 22 14.68 -49.24 28.08
N THR A 23 15.20 -50.46 27.90
CA THR A 23 16.26 -50.80 26.95
C THR A 23 15.70 -50.83 25.53
N MET A 24 16.28 -50.04 24.62
CA MET A 24 15.99 -50.08 23.18
C MET A 24 17.03 -50.93 22.42
N PRO A 25 16.63 -51.65 21.35
CA PRO A 25 17.51 -52.47 20.54
C PRO A 25 18.51 -51.64 19.73
N SER A 26 19.72 -52.18 19.62
CA SER A 26 20.88 -51.67 18.87
C SER A 26 20.56 -51.43 17.39
N CYS A 27 20.55 -50.16 16.97
CA CYS A 27 20.63 -49.78 15.56
C CYS A 27 22.09 -49.92 15.08
N LYS A 28 22.28 -50.69 13.99
CA LYS A 28 23.54 -50.74 13.26
C LYS A 28 23.88 -49.34 12.74
N LYS A 29 25.14 -48.91 12.90
CA LYS A 29 25.66 -47.65 12.35
C LYS A 29 25.32 -47.55 10.86
N GLU A 30 24.50 -46.57 10.50
CA GLU A 30 24.46 -46.04 9.14
C GLU A 30 25.85 -45.51 8.76
N PRO A 31 26.27 -45.61 7.49
CA PRO A 31 27.56 -45.08 7.07
C PRO A 31 27.59 -43.57 7.33
N VAL A 32 28.74 -43.10 7.80
CA VAL A 32 29.06 -41.68 7.95
C VAL A 32 28.67 -40.98 6.64
N ILE A 33 27.70 -40.07 6.70
CA ILE A 33 27.46 -39.12 5.62
C ILE A 33 28.78 -38.36 5.49
N ALA A 34 29.48 -38.56 4.36
CA ALA A 34 30.68 -37.77 4.05
C ALA A 34 30.34 -36.30 4.26
N ASP A 35 31.23 -35.54 4.89
CA ASP A 35 31.00 -34.13 5.16
C ASP A 35 30.56 -33.46 3.85
N PRO A 36 29.34 -32.90 3.75
CA PRO A 36 28.86 -32.27 2.53
C PRO A 36 29.72 -31.05 2.12
N TYR A 37 30.69 -30.66 2.96
CA TYR A 37 31.67 -29.60 2.74
C TYR A 37 33.12 -30.09 2.52
N GLU A 38 33.37 -31.41 2.41
CA GLU A 38 34.68 -31.93 1.99
C GLU A 38 34.97 -31.47 0.54
N GLY A 39 35.87 -30.50 0.37
CA GLY A 39 36.27 -29.96 -0.93
C GLY A 39 35.97 -28.48 -1.18
N GLY A 40 35.59 -27.70 -0.15
CA GLY A 40 35.46 -26.25 -0.29
C GLY A 40 36.73 -25.59 -0.85
N LYS A 41 36.61 -24.78 -1.91
CA LYS A 41 37.74 -24.02 -2.48
C LYS A 41 38.36 -23.12 -1.40
N GLN A 42 39.69 -23.02 -1.35
CA GLN A 42 40.35 -22.08 -0.45
C GLN A 42 39.95 -20.63 -0.78
N PRO A 43 39.67 -19.78 0.24
CA PRO A 43 39.35 -18.38 0.03
C PRO A 43 40.50 -17.65 -0.68
N LEU A 44 40.19 -16.87 -1.72
CA LEU A 44 41.21 -16.17 -2.54
C LEU A 44 41.92 -15.00 -1.81
N GLY A 45 41.61 -14.75 -0.53
CA GLY A 45 42.20 -13.66 0.25
C GLY A 45 41.82 -12.25 -0.22
N ILE A 46 40.89 -12.13 -1.17
CA ILE A 46 40.37 -10.84 -1.64
C ILE A 46 39.53 -10.21 -0.53
N LYS A 47 39.83 -8.95 -0.18
CA LYS A 47 39.12 -8.24 0.87
C LYS A 47 39.04 -6.75 0.59
N PHE A 48 37.82 -6.22 0.60
CA PHE A 48 37.58 -4.78 0.60
C PHE A 48 38.00 -4.17 1.95
N ALA A 49 38.55 -2.97 1.90
CA ALA A 49 38.75 -2.18 3.10
C ALA A 49 37.41 -1.58 3.58
N ASN A 50 37.35 -1.17 4.86
CA ASN A 50 36.17 -0.50 5.43
C ASN A 50 36.06 0.97 5.02
N GLU A 51 37.04 1.49 4.28
CA GLU A 51 37.08 2.88 3.84
C GLU A 51 36.12 3.11 2.67
N LEU A 52 35.57 4.32 2.60
CA LEU A 52 34.68 4.72 1.51
C LEU A 52 35.43 4.77 0.17
N ALA A 53 34.68 4.66 -0.92
CA ALA A 53 35.18 4.90 -2.25
C ALA A 53 35.62 6.36 -2.42
N ILE A 54 36.45 6.62 -3.42
CA ILE A 54 36.85 7.98 -3.81
C ILE A 54 36.44 8.18 -5.27
N PRO A 55 35.51 9.11 -5.58
CA PRO A 55 34.64 9.85 -4.64
C PRO A 55 33.70 8.95 -3.81
N GLU A 56 33.12 9.48 -2.72
CA GLU A 56 32.21 8.71 -1.83
C GLU A 56 30.89 8.31 -2.51
N THR A 57 30.49 9.07 -3.53
CA THR A 57 29.32 8.83 -4.38
C THR A 57 29.76 8.73 -5.84
N GLY A 58 29.03 7.95 -6.64
CA GLY A 58 29.32 7.75 -8.05
C GLY A 58 28.40 8.55 -8.96
N ILE A 59 28.95 9.06 -10.05
CA ILE A 59 28.20 9.58 -11.19
C ILE A 59 28.35 8.58 -12.34
N GLN A 60 27.24 8.23 -12.98
CA GLN A 60 27.24 7.30 -14.13
C GLN A 60 28.18 7.80 -15.24
N GLY A 61 29.13 6.96 -15.65
CA GLY A 61 30.14 7.27 -16.68
C GLY A 61 31.48 7.79 -16.14
N GLU A 62 31.53 8.22 -14.88
CA GLU A 62 32.74 8.73 -14.21
C GLU A 62 33.53 7.62 -13.51
N GLU A 63 34.72 7.95 -13.03
CA GLU A 63 35.60 7.01 -12.32
C GLU A 63 35.28 6.95 -10.82
N ALA A 64 35.44 5.76 -10.23
CA ALA A 64 35.39 5.55 -8.79
C ALA A 64 36.48 4.56 -8.34
N THR A 65 37.23 4.92 -7.31
CA THR A 65 38.30 4.10 -6.73
C THR A 65 37.86 3.45 -5.43
N PHE A 66 38.06 2.14 -5.32
CA PHE A 66 37.77 1.33 -4.14
C PHE A 66 39.05 0.73 -3.58
N LYS A 67 39.17 0.72 -2.26
CA LYS A 67 40.29 0.06 -1.57
C LYS A 67 40.01 -1.42 -1.38
N VAL A 68 40.86 -2.25 -1.96
CA VAL A 68 40.71 -3.71 -2.00
C VAL A 68 42.09 -4.35 -2.11
N ARG A 69 42.33 -5.36 -1.28
CA ARG A 69 43.59 -6.12 -1.28
C ARG A 69 43.37 -7.51 -1.87
N GLY A 70 44.44 -8.09 -2.42
CA GLY A 70 44.44 -9.46 -2.92
C GLY A 70 43.90 -9.63 -4.35
N LEU A 71 43.59 -8.54 -5.07
CA LEU A 71 43.13 -8.62 -6.47
C LEU A 71 44.24 -8.82 -7.49
N LYS A 72 45.45 -8.28 -7.24
CA LYS A 72 46.54 -8.27 -8.23
C LYS A 72 46.89 -9.67 -8.78
N PRO A 73 46.93 -10.76 -7.97
CA PRO A 73 47.18 -12.11 -8.48
C PRO A 73 46.14 -12.64 -9.47
N PHE A 74 44.95 -12.02 -9.51
CA PHE A 74 43.83 -12.44 -10.35
C PHE A 74 43.60 -11.50 -11.53
N GLU A 75 44.54 -10.60 -11.84
CA GLU A 75 44.42 -9.65 -12.94
C GLU A 75 43.99 -10.33 -14.25
N GLY A 76 42.92 -9.82 -14.87
CA GLY A 76 42.29 -10.40 -16.07
C GLY A 76 41.41 -11.64 -15.83
N LYS A 77 41.26 -12.10 -14.58
CA LYS A 77 40.47 -13.29 -14.20
C LYS A 77 39.38 -13.00 -13.16
N PHE A 78 39.03 -11.73 -12.99
CA PHE A 78 37.90 -11.32 -12.15
C PHE A 78 37.07 -10.26 -12.86
N GLN A 79 35.82 -10.13 -12.42
CA GLN A 79 34.93 -9.04 -12.79
C GLN A 79 34.56 -8.22 -11.56
N ILE A 80 34.29 -6.93 -11.76
CA ILE A 80 33.73 -6.05 -10.74
C ILE A 80 32.31 -5.69 -11.13
N LEU A 81 31.40 -5.82 -10.16
CA LEU A 81 30.01 -5.48 -10.31
C LEU A 81 29.68 -4.31 -9.36
N LEU A 82 29.05 -3.25 -9.88
CA LEU A 82 28.39 -2.21 -9.11
C LEU A 82 26.88 -2.48 -9.12
N ASN A 83 26.34 -2.89 -7.97
CA ASN A 83 24.96 -3.33 -7.83
C ASN A 83 24.55 -4.32 -8.93
N GLU A 84 25.31 -5.42 -9.06
CA GLU A 84 25.13 -6.48 -10.06
C GLU A 84 25.31 -6.04 -11.53
N THR A 85 25.75 -4.80 -11.79
CA THR A 85 26.09 -4.31 -13.13
C THR A 85 27.60 -4.32 -13.31
N GLU A 86 28.09 -5.00 -14.35
CA GLU A 86 29.52 -5.08 -14.64
C GLU A 86 30.12 -3.68 -14.90
N ALA A 87 31.23 -3.39 -14.22
CA ALA A 87 31.96 -2.14 -14.30
C ALA A 87 33.31 -2.35 -14.98
N GLU A 88 33.64 -1.47 -15.91
CA GLU A 88 34.92 -1.48 -16.62
C GLU A 88 36.05 -1.14 -15.64
N ILE A 89 37.10 -1.97 -15.61
CA ILE A 89 38.27 -1.76 -14.76
C ILE A 89 39.23 -0.82 -15.50
N LEU A 90 39.49 0.36 -14.93
CA LEU A 90 40.38 1.37 -15.50
C LEU A 90 41.80 1.28 -14.96
N LYS A 91 41.94 0.97 -13.67
CA LYS A 91 43.24 0.88 -13.00
C LYS A 91 43.22 -0.12 -11.86
N LEU A 92 44.26 -0.95 -11.75
CA LEU A 92 44.45 -1.93 -10.68
C LEU A 92 45.82 -1.76 -10.02
N THR A 93 45.84 -1.69 -8.69
CA THR A 93 47.05 -1.75 -7.85
C THR A 93 46.92 -2.87 -6.81
N ASP A 94 47.94 -3.07 -5.98
CA ASP A 94 47.89 -4.06 -4.89
C ASP A 94 46.87 -3.75 -3.79
N SER A 95 46.38 -2.51 -3.74
CA SER A 95 45.50 -2.02 -2.66
C SER A 95 44.26 -1.26 -3.14
N THR A 96 44.14 -1.00 -4.44
CA THR A 96 43.02 -0.25 -5.02
C THR A 96 42.61 -0.78 -6.37
N VAL A 97 41.32 -0.63 -6.68
CA VAL A 97 40.80 -0.76 -8.03
C VAL A 97 40.00 0.48 -8.40
N THR A 98 40.22 1.01 -9.59
CA THR A 98 39.44 2.12 -10.16
C THR A 98 38.60 1.57 -11.29
N VAL A 99 37.31 1.86 -11.24
CA VAL A 99 36.34 1.41 -12.24
C VAL A 99 35.60 2.58 -12.84
N LYS A 100 35.10 2.42 -14.06
CA LYS A 100 34.12 3.30 -14.65
C LYS A 100 32.73 2.91 -14.17
N VAL A 101 31.99 3.86 -13.58
CA VAL A 101 30.63 3.62 -13.12
C VAL A 101 29.72 3.36 -14.33
N PRO A 102 29.04 2.20 -14.42
CA PRO A 102 28.18 1.89 -15.57
C PRO A 102 27.04 2.89 -15.74
N LEU A 103 26.66 3.18 -16.99
CA LEU A 103 25.53 4.09 -17.30
C LEU A 103 24.17 3.58 -16.79
N THR A 104 24.07 2.29 -16.51
CA THR A 104 22.86 1.64 -16.01
C THR A 104 22.89 1.36 -14.51
N ALA A 105 24.04 1.59 -13.85
CA ALA A 105 24.21 1.30 -12.43
C ALA A 105 23.29 2.15 -11.55
N SER A 106 22.90 1.58 -10.42
CA SER A 106 22.12 2.27 -9.38
C SER A 106 22.76 2.01 -8.01
N THR A 107 22.36 2.77 -7.00
CA THR A 107 22.91 2.69 -5.64
C THR A 107 22.86 1.25 -5.10
N GLY A 108 24.01 0.72 -4.68
CA GLY A 108 24.12 -0.64 -4.16
C GLY A 108 25.56 -1.03 -3.83
N GLY A 109 25.78 -2.31 -3.52
CA GLY A 109 27.11 -2.80 -3.14
C GLY A 109 28.03 -3.01 -4.34
N ILE A 110 29.34 -2.75 -4.14
CA ILE A 110 30.38 -3.28 -5.04
C ILE A 110 30.64 -4.75 -4.73
N THR A 111 30.88 -5.56 -5.75
CA THR A 111 31.18 -6.98 -5.63
C THR A 111 32.31 -7.37 -6.58
N VAL A 112 33.24 -8.20 -6.12
CA VAL A 112 34.23 -8.88 -6.97
C VAL A 112 33.80 -10.33 -7.13
N VAL A 113 33.86 -10.84 -8.36
CA VAL A 113 33.72 -12.27 -8.64
C VAL A 113 35.00 -12.78 -9.30
N ALA A 114 35.67 -13.75 -8.66
CA ALA A 114 36.92 -14.34 -9.12
C ALA A 114 36.91 -15.86 -8.84
N ASP A 115 37.27 -16.68 -9.83
CA ASP A 115 37.28 -18.16 -9.76
C ASP A 115 36.01 -18.81 -9.14
N GLY A 116 34.85 -18.19 -9.36
CA GLY A 116 33.55 -18.63 -8.83
C GLY A 116 33.31 -18.29 -7.36
N GLN A 117 34.16 -17.46 -6.74
CA GLN A 117 33.99 -16.90 -5.40
C GLN A 117 33.56 -15.44 -5.48
N THR A 118 32.71 -15.02 -4.54
CA THR A 118 32.12 -13.68 -4.48
C THR A 118 32.61 -12.95 -3.24
N PHE A 119 33.10 -11.73 -3.41
CA PHE A 119 33.61 -10.87 -2.34
C PHE A 119 32.83 -9.55 -2.33
N PHE A 120 32.13 -9.29 -1.23
CA PHE A 120 31.30 -8.09 -1.07
C PHE A 120 32.12 -6.93 -0.50
N GLY A 121 31.94 -5.75 -1.09
CA GLY A 121 32.52 -4.50 -0.61
C GLY A 121 31.47 -3.55 -0.05
N PRO A 122 31.85 -2.29 0.20
CA PRO A 122 30.94 -1.28 0.75
C PRO A 122 29.77 -0.97 -0.20
N SER A 123 28.70 -0.39 0.36
CA SER A 123 27.66 0.25 -0.45
C SER A 123 28.24 1.49 -1.12
N PHE A 124 27.86 1.71 -2.37
CA PHE A 124 28.27 2.83 -3.19
C PHE A 124 27.02 3.57 -3.71
N PRO A 125 26.70 4.75 -3.17
CA PRO A 125 25.59 5.58 -3.65
C PRO A 125 25.87 6.10 -5.06
N ILE A 126 24.84 6.08 -5.91
CA ILE A 126 24.88 6.66 -7.26
C ILE A 126 24.02 7.92 -7.28
N GLU A 127 24.64 9.04 -7.66
CA GLU A 127 23.96 10.31 -7.84
C GLU A 127 23.14 10.32 -9.12
N GLY A 128 22.09 11.12 -9.11
CA GLY A 128 21.22 11.30 -10.25
C GLY A 128 20.11 12.29 -9.95
N ARG A 129 19.07 12.22 -10.77
CA ARG A 129 17.92 13.11 -10.71
C ARG A 129 16.88 12.71 -9.67
N LEU A 130 17.04 11.53 -9.05
CA LEU A 130 16.26 11.15 -7.87
C LEU A 130 17.09 11.20 -6.60
N SER A 131 16.53 11.81 -5.56
CA SER A 131 17.07 11.77 -4.21
C SER A 131 15.95 11.89 -3.18
N ILE A 132 16.10 11.25 -2.02
CA ILE A 132 15.25 11.56 -0.86
C ILE A 132 15.47 13.03 -0.50
N ASP A 133 14.39 13.76 -0.28
CA ASP A 133 14.44 15.15 0.16
C ASP A 133 14.82 15.22 1.66
N PRO A 134 16.01 15.72 2.02
CA PRO A 134 16.45 15.79 3.41
C PRO A 134 15.69 16.84 4.23
N SER A 135 14.96 17.76 3.58
CA SER A 135 14.17 18.80 4.24
C SER A 135 12.77 18.32 4.67
N PHE A 136 12.37 17.12 4.26
CA PHE A 136 11.08 16.55 4.64
C PHE A 136 11.11 16.12 6.11
N LYS A 137 10.19 16.68 6.91
CA LYS A 137 10.27 16.64 8.38
C LYS A 137 9.71 15.38 9.03
N VAL A 138 9.20 14.43 8.25
CA VAL A 138 8.79 13.13 8.78
C VAL A 138 10.01 12.40 9.32
N ILE A 139 9.92 11.92 10.56
CA ILE A 139 11.05 11.27 11.26
C ILE A 139 10.88 9.74 11.21
N SER A 140 9.81 9.25 11.82
CA SER A 140 9.49 7.83 11.93
C SER A 140 8.30 7.45 11.04
N GLY A 141 7.51 8.43 10.61
CA GLY A 141 6.30 8.25 9.81
C GLY A 141 5.24 7.39 10.50
N ALA A 142 4.40 6.72 9.71
CA ALA A 142 3.39 5.82 10.22
C ALA A 142 3.97 4.42 10.51
N ASN A 143 3.51 3.79 11.59
CA ASN A 143 3.91 2.41 11.94
C ASN A 143 3.14 1.32 11.17
N GLY A 144 2.32 1.70 10.21
CA GLY A 144 1.49 0.82 9.39
C GLY A 144 1.19 1.45 8.03
N PRO A 145 0.37 0.80 7.19
CA PRO A 145 0.02 1.32 5.86
C PRO A 145 -0.80 2.60 5.91
N ILE A 146 -0.43 3.56 5.07
CA ILE A 146 -1.29 4.69 4.69
C ILE A 146 -1.99 4.31 3.37
N PHE A 147 -3.31 4.15 3.41
CA PHE A 147 -4.11 3.74 2.25
C PHE A 147 -4.58 4.92 1.40
N GLY A 148 -4.73 6.10 2.02
CA GLY A 148 -5.11 7.30 1.31
C GLY A 148 -4.50 8.55 1.92
N MET A 149 -4.12 9.48 1.05
CA MET A 149 -3.79 10.85 1.43
C MET A 149 -4.66 11.81 0.62
N ILE A 150 -5.35 12.71 1.31
CA ILE A 150 -6.27 13.67 0.69
C ILE A 150 -5.82 15.09 1.00
N PRO A 151 -5.68 15.97 0.00
CA PRO A 151 -5.44 17.38 0.22
C PRO A 151 -6.50 18.00 1.13
N ALA A 152 -6.04 18.78 2.10
CA ALA A 152 -6.83 19.37 3.16
C ALA A 152 -6.34 20.79 3.45
N ASP A 153 -6.76 21.76 2.65
CA ASP A 153 -6.27 23.14 2.67
C ASP A 153 -4.74 23.16 2.49
N ASN A 154 -3.98 23.53 3.52
CA ASN A 154 -2.50 23.52 3.50
C ASN A 154 -1.88 22.20 4.01
N ASN A 155 -2.72 21.19 4.26
CA ASN A 155 -2.34 19.92 4.87
C ASN A 155 -2.76 18.73 4.01
N TYR A 156 -2.36 17.54 4.44
CA TYR A 156 -2.78 16.25 3.91
C TYR A 156 -3.42 15.44 5.03
N LEU A 157 -4.69 15.11 4.88
CA LEU A 157 -5.37 14.12 5.72
C LEU A 157 -4.91 12.73 5.28
N MET A 158 -4.41 11.94 6.22
CA MET A 158 -3.91 10.59 5.98
C MET A 158 -4.85 9.59 6.63
N VAL A 159 -5.27 8.57 5.88
CA VAL A 159 -6.09 7.46 6.37
C VAL A 159 -5.42 6.12 6.10
N GLY A 160 -5.53 5.18 7.03
CA GLY A 160 -4.82 3.90 6.93
C GLY A 160 -5.13 2.89 8.03
N ALA A 161 -4.23 1.94 8.19
CA ALA A 161 -4.20 0.99 9.31
C ALA A 161 -2.89 1.15 10.11
N PHE A 162 -2.76 2.31 10.77
CA PHE A 162 -1.62 2.64 11.62
C PHE A 162 -2.13 3.16 12.96
N SER A 163 -1.39 2.89 14.03
CA SER A 163 -1.75 3.37 15.38
C SER A 163 -0.93 4.57 15.82
N ASP A 164 0.18 4.83 15.14
CA ASP A 164 1.11 5.91 15.44
C ASP A 164 1.59 6.62 14.16
N PHE A 165 1.91 7.90 14.31
CA PHE A 165 2.59 8.73 13.32
C PHE A 165 3.62 9.60 14.04
N ASP A 166 4.91 9.45 13.73
CA ASP A 166 6.02 10.19 14.34
C ASP A 166 6.04 10.15 15.89
N GLY A 167 5.71 9.00 16.50
CA GLY A 167 5.74 8.83 17.96
C GLY A 167 4.64 9.57 18.71
N ARG A 168 3.65 10.13 18.01
CA ARG A 168 2.58 10.95 18.61
C ARG A 168 1.48 10.14 19.29
N ALA A 169 1.45 8.83 19.13
CA ALA A 169 0.52 7.92 19.83
C ALA A 169 0.61 8.04 21.35
N ALA A 170 1.80 8.35 21.90
CA ALA A 170 1.99 8.58 23.33
C ALA A 170 1.23 9.82 23.84
N LEU A 171 1.02 10.82 22.98
CA LEU A 171 0.21 12.00 23.30
C LEU A 171 -1.28 11.73 23.04
N LYS A 172 -1.58 11.05 21.93
CA LYS A 172 -2.95 10.77 21.51
C LYS A 172 -3.00 9.63 20.47
N PRO A 173 -3.81 8.59 20.68
CA PRO A 173 -4.01 7.54 19.68
C PRO A 173 -4.55 8.10 18.37
N VAL A 174 -3.91 7.70 17.26
CA VAL A 174 -4.19 8.21 15.91
C VAL A 174 -5.10 7.24 15.13
N ASN A 175 -5.04 5.93 15.44
CA ASN A 175 -5.99 4.87 15.00
C ASN A 175 -6.50 5.02 13.56
N GLY A 176 -5.56 5.11 12.62
CA GLY A 176 -5.82 5.13 11.19
C GLY A 176 -6.18 6.49 10.60
N ILE A 177 -6.14 7.60 11.36
CA ILE A 177 -6.39 8.94 10.84
C ILE A 177 -5.45 10.00 11.42
N SER A 178 -4.66 10.64 10.58
CA SER A 178 -3.69 11.68 10.97
C SER A 178 -3.68 12.82 9.96
N MET A 179 -2.96 13.89 10.25
CA MET A 179 -2.74 14.99 9.32
C MET A 179 -1.29 15.45 9.38
N MET A 180 -0.75 15.89 8.24
CA MET A 180 0.54 16.57 8.17
C MET A 180 0.48 17.75 7.21
N ASN A 181 1.37 18.73 7.37
CA ASN A 181 1.50 19.82 6.39
C ASN A 181 2.33 19.35 5.16
N SER A 182 2.51 20.23 4.18
CA SER A 182 3.30 19.95 2.98
C SER A 182 4.79 19.66 3.22
N GLN A 183 5.32 20.07 4.38
CA GLN A 183 6.70 19.82 4.80
C GLN A 183 6.85 18.54 5.62
N GLY A 184 5.75 17.83 5.91
CA GLY A 184 5.77 16.60 6.70
C GLY A 184 5.62 16.81 8.20
N ASP A 185 5.40 18.04 8.67
CA ASP A 185 5.11 18.26 10.10
C ASP A 185 3.73 17.71 10.44
N PHE A 186 3.67 16.86 11.46
CA PHE A 186 2.41 16.43 12.07
C PHE A 186 1.52 17.62 12.45
N GLN A 187 0.25 17.54 12.08
CA GLN A 187 -0.78 18.50 12.44
C GLN A 187 -1.84 17.81 13.31
N PRO A 188 -2.20 18.37 14.47
CA PRO A 188 -3.14 17.71 15.36
C PRO A 188 -4.56 17.76 14.79
N LEU A 189 -5.20 16.59 14.67
CA LEU A 189 -6.64 16.48 14.50
C LEU A 189 -7.27 16.36 15.89
N MET A 190 -7.54 17.51 16.52
CA MET A 190 -7.69 17.66 17.97
C MET A 190 -8.77 16.78 18.62
N SER A 191 -9.80 16.35 17.88
CA SER A 191 -10.89 15.55 18.44
C SER A 191 -10.99 14.13 17.88
N ALA A 192 -10.20 13.79 16.85
CA ALA A 192 -10.17 12.43 16.29
C ALA A 192 -9.51 11.43 17.24
N ARG A 193 -10.11 10.25 17.42
CA ARG A 193 -9.50 9.06 18.04
C ARG A 193 -9.51 7.86 17.09
N GLY A 194 -9.91 8.09 15.84
CA GLY A 194 -9.88 7.10 14.76
C GLY A 194 -10.82 5.91 14.96
N ALA A 195 -10.59 4.89 14.12
CA ALA A 195 -11.32 3.62 14.14
C ALA A 195 -10.55 2.60 14.97
N GLU A 196 -11.00 2.34 16.21
CA GLU A 196 -10.36 1.37 17.09
C GLU A 196 -10.54 -0.05 16.52
N ASN A 197 -9.43 -0.77 16.29
CA ASN A 197 -9.40 -2.11 15.67
C ASN A 197 -9.94 -2.17 14.22
N GLY A 198 -10.00 -1.03 13.54
CA GLY A 198 -10.39 -0.93 12.13
C GLY A 198 -9.28 -0.38 11.23
N ALA A 199 -9.58 -0.30 9.94
CA ALA A 199 -8.75 0.37 8.95
C ALA A 199 -9.59 1.33 8.12
N LEU A 200 -9.05 2.52 7.86
CA LEU A 200 -9.66 3.51 6.99
C LEU A 200 -8.99 3.42 5.61
N PHE A 201 -9.76 3.06 4.59
CA PHE A 201 -9.26 2.91 3.21
C PHE A 201 -9.48 4.17 2.37
N SER A 202 -10.49 4.98 2.71
CA SER A 202 -10.88 6.15 1.93
C SER A 202 -11.40 7.25 2.84
N ALA A 203 -11.14 8.49 2.45
CA ALA A 203 -11.79 9.65 3.03
C ALA A 203 -12.00 10.74 1.98
N ASN A 204 -13.01 11.58 2.19
CA ASN A 204 -13.39 12.67 1.29
C ASN A 204 -13.90 13.87 2.09
N ARG A 205 -13.80 15.05 1.50
CA ARG A 205 -14.43 16.26 2.04
C ARG A 205 -15.90 16.32 1.60
N LEU A 206 -16.74 16.84 2.50
CA LEU A 206 -18.11 17.27 2.24
C LEU A 206 -18.19 18.80 2.33
N ASP A 207 -19.34 19.34 1.91
CA ASP A 207 -19.68 20.75 2.14
C ASP A 207 -19.60 21.11 3.64
N GLY A 208 -19.29 22.38 3.91
CA GLY A 208 -19.16 22.88 5.29
C GLY A 208 -17.95 22.36 6.07
N GLY A 209 -16.96 21.77 5.39
CA GLY A 209 -15.70 21.31 5.99
C GLY A 209 -15.80 19.97 6.73
N LYS A 210 -16.95 19.28 6.65
CA LYS A 210 -17.10 17.92 7.18
C LYS A 210 -16.32 16.91 6.35
N LEU A 211 -16.08 15.75 6.93
CA LEU A 211 -15.37 14.64 6.28
C LEU A 211 -16.24 13.40 6.24
N ILE A 212 -16.09 12.58 5.21
CA ILE A 212 -16.54 11.20 5.19
C ILE A 212 -15.31 10.31 5.26
N VAL A 213 -15.33 9.33 6.16
CA VAL A 213 -14.29 8.30 6.27
C VAL A 213 -14.93 6.94 6.09
N ALA A 214 -14.26 6.06 5.35
CA ALA A 214 -14.77 4.75 5.01
C ALA A 214 -13.66 3.69 5.03
N GLY A 215 -14.02 2.46 5.36
CA GLY A 215 -13.10 1.34 5.39
C GLY A 215 -13.73 0.07 5.96
N ILE A 216 -12.97 -0.58 6.84
CA ILE A 216 -13.45 -1.67 7.70
C ILE A 216 -13.42 -1.18 9.14
N MET A 217 -14.58 -0.80 9.66
CA MET A 217 -14.71 -0.31 11.02
C MET A 217 -16.13 -0.56 11.55
N ASP A 218 -16.22 -0.95 12.83
CA ASP A 218 -17.46 -1.09 13.59
C ASP A 218 -17.71 0.11 14.53
N SER A 219 -16.68 0.95 14.68
CA SER A 219 -16.63 2.05 15.63
C SER A 219 -15.67 3.15 15.19
N TYR A 220 -15.91 4.34 15.70
CA TYR A 220 -15.07 5.53 15.52
C TYR A 220 -15.20 6.39 16.77
N ASN A 221 -14.11 6.96 17.26
CA ASN A 221 -14.10 7.70 18.53
C ASN A 221 -14.71 6.93 19.71
N ARG A 222 -14.44 5.61 19.79
CA ARG A 222 -15.02 4.66 20.77
C ARG A 222 -16.54 4.49 20.67
N ARG A 223 -17.18 5.10 19.68
CA ARG A 223 -18.60 4.97 19.44
C ARG A 223 -18.85 3.79 18.52
N LYS A 224 -19.48 2.75 19.05
CA LYS A 224 -19.95 1.58 18.29
C LYS A 224 -21.16 1.94 17.42
N GLY A 225 -21.50 1.04 16.50
CA GLY A 225 -22.68 1.17 15.65
C GLY A 225 -22.38 1.95 14.38
N ILE A 226 -21.18 1.75 13.83
CA ILE A 226 -20.75 2.26 12.53
C ILE A 226 -20.56 1.06 11.63
N ASN A 227 -21.09 1.09 10.41
CA ASN A 227 -21.03 -0.03 9.47
C ASN A 227 -20.09 0.32 8.30
N GLY A 228 -18.81 0.48 8.59
CA GLY A 228 -17.76 0.73 7.59
C GLY A 228 -17.64 2.16 7.06
N ILE A 229 -18.59 3.06 7.33
CA ILE A 229 -18.55 4.47 6.89
C ILE A 229 -19.21 5.40 7.92
N THR A 230 -18.66 6.59 8.10
CA THR A 230 -19.28 7.62 8.95
C THR A 230 -18.86 9.04 8.53
N ARG A 231 -19.57 10.03 9.06
CA ARG A 231 -19.30 11.45 8.87
C ARG A 231 -18.61 12.04 10.11
N LEU A 232 -17.62 12.89 9.87
CA LEU A 232 -16.86 13.60 10.89
C LEU A 232 -17.03 15.11 10.73
N ASN A 233 -16.86 15.83 11.83
CA ASN A 233 -16.64 17.27 11.79
C ASN A 233 -15.21 17.58 11.30
N SER A 234 -14.94 18.85 10.99
CA SER A 234 -13.63 19.30 10.48
C SER A 234 -12.47 19.05 11.45
N ASP A 235 -12.73 18.97 12.75
CA ASP A 235 -11.75 18.65 13.81
C ASP A 235 -11.52 17.14 14.00
N GLY A 236 -12.17 16.32 13.17
CA GLY A 236 -12.14 14.86 13.20
C GLY A 236 -12.95 14.22 14.32
N SER A 237 -13.76 14.99 15.08
CA SER A 237 -14.76 14.40 15.95
C SER A 237 -15.85 13.68 15.14
N LEU A 238 -16.41 12.61 15.71
CA LEU A 238 -17.59 11.97 15.14
C LEU A 238 -18.77 12.96 15.11
N ASP A 239 -19.38 13.15 13.95
CA ASP A 239 -20.66 13.85 13.85
C ASP A 239 -21.74 12.95 14.47
N SER A 240 -22.23 13.35 15.64
CA SER A 240 -23.16 12.56 16.44
C SER A 240 -24.41 13.34 16.83
N SER A 241 -25.50 12.60 17.04
CA SER A 241 -26.81 13.14 17.40
C SER A 241 -27.47 12.27 18.47
N LYS A 242 -28.34 12.89 19.27
CA LYS A 242 -29.15 12.18 20.26
C LYS A 242 -30.47 11.75 19.62
N VAL A 243 -30.77 10.46 19.67
CA VAL A 243 -31.98 9.85 19.11
C VAL A 243 -32.81 9.19 20.21
N ALA A 244 -34.13 9.13 20.03
CA ALA A 244 -35.02 8.38 20.90
C ALA A 244 -34.89 6.87 20.62
N VAL A 245 -35.02 6.06 21.68
CA VAL A 245 -35.03 4.60 21.63
C VAL A 245 -36.04 4.06 22.64
N ILE A 246 -36.43 2.79 22.50
CA ILE A 246 -37.33 2.11 23.44
C ILE A 246 -36.64 2.00 24.80
N ASN A 247 -37.29 2.56 25.84
CA ASN A 247 -36.85 2.42 27.21
C ASN A 247 -37.50 1.20 27.87
N LEU A 248 -36.73 0.14 28.10
CA LEU A 248 -37.18 -1.04 28.85
C LEU A 248 -36.99 -0.90 30.37
N THR A 249 -36.43 0.22 30.83
CA THR A 249 -36.17 0.54 32.25
C THR A 249 -36.77 1.90 32.58
N PRO A 250 -38.10 1.99 32.82
CA PRO A 250 -38.79 3.26 33.06
C PRO A 250 -38.23 4.06 34.24
N ASP A 251 -37.65 3.37 35.23
CA ASP A 251 -36.93 3.92 36.38
C ASP A 251 -35.65 4.69 35.99
N LYS A 252 -35.15 4.49 34.77
CA LYS A 252 -33.98 5.17 34.20
C LYS A 252 -34.38 5.93 32.92
N PRO A 253 -35.00 7.11 33.01
CA PRO A 253 -35.50 7.85 31.85
C PRO A 253 -34.46 8.13 30.76
N LEU A 254 -33.18 8.28 31.14
CA LEU A 254 -32.08 8.50 30.19
C LEU A 254 -31.86 7.32 29.23
N ASN A 255 -32.33 6.12 29.56
CA ASN A 255 -32.27 4.96 28.67
C ASN A 255 -33.28 5.02 27.51
N GLY A 256 -34.20 5.99 27.51
CA GLY A 256 -35.03 6.32 26.35
C GLY A 256 -34.33 7.11 25.25
N PHE A 257 -33.03 7.37 25.40
CA PHE A 257 -32.22 8.05 24.40
C PHE A 257 -30.86 7.38 24.20
N ASP A 258 -30.30 7.56 23.01
CA ASP A 258 -28.94 7.17 22.70
C ASP A 258 -28.22 8.21 21.84
N THR A 259 -26.89 8.29 21.91
CA THR A 259 -26.08 9.28 21.17
C THR A 259 -25.36 8.62 20.01
N VAL A 260 -25.95 8.57 18.82
CA VAL A 260 -25.44 7.77 17.69
C VAL A 260 -24.69 8.63 16.68
N ALA A 261 -24.03 8.00 15.71
CA ALA A 261 -23.53 8.73 14.55
C ALA A 261 -24.72 9.37 13.80
N THR A 262 -24.61 10.64 13.44
CA THR A 262 -25.64 11.35 12.66
C THR A 262 -25.78 10.74 11.27
N PHE A 263 -24.68 10.26 10.70
CA PHE A 263 -24.68 9.50 9.46
C PHE A 263 -25.20 8.08 9.72
N ASN A 264 -26.48 7.84 9.42
CA ASN A 264 -27.16 6.56 9.68
C ASN A 264 -27.24 5.73 8.39
N GLY A 265 -26.10 5.12 8.04
CA GLY A 265 -26.00 4.19 6.93
C GLY A 265 -24.63 3.54 6.86
N GLY A 266 -24.52 2.41 6.18
CA GLY A 266 -23.26 1.74 5.92
C GLY A 266 -23.44 0.42 5.19
N VAL A 267 -22.48 -0.50 5.33
CA VAL A 267 -22.47 -1.76 4.58
C VAL A 267 -22.03 -2.95 5.42
N SER A 268 -22.36 -4.16 4.96
CA SER A 268 -21.99 -5.43 5.59
C SER A 268 -20.62 -5.95 5.12
N GLY A 269 -19.57 -5.14 5.22
CA GLY A 269 -18.24 -5.53 4.73
C GLY A 269 -17.28 -4.37 4.58
N ILE A 270 -16.37 -4.51 3.61
CA ILE A 270 -15.27 -3.57 3.40
C ILE A 270 -15.67 -2.52 2.36
N ILE A 271 -15.50 -1.24 2.68
CA ILE A 271 -15.51 -0.17 1.67
C ILE A 271 -14.06 0.11 1.25
N ARG A 272 -13.72 -0.10 -0.03
CA ARG A 272 -12.38 0.19 -0.58
C ARG A 272 -12.24 1.65 -0.98
N LYS A 273 -13.25 2.21 -1.65
CA LYS A 273 -13.29 3.60 -2.08
C LYS A 273 -14.63 4.23 -1.76
N SER A 274 -14.57 5.53 -1.45
CA SER A 274 -15.73 6.41 -1.40
C SER A 274 -15.45 7.61 -2.29
N PHE A 275 -16.49 8.16 -2.91
CA PHE A 275 -16.42 9.37 -3.72
C PHE A 275 -17.57 10.28 -3.36
N VAL A 276 -17.32 11.59 -3.33
CA VAL A 276 -18.34 12.61 -3.06
C VAL A 276 -18.56 13.43 -4.33
N ARG A 277 -19.82 13.56 -4.75
CA ARG A 277 -20.23 14.42 -5.87
C ARG A 277 -21.70 14.82 -5.68
N ASN A 278 -22.01 16.10 -5.86
CA ASN A 278 -23.37 16.65 -5.75
C ASN A 278 -24.09 16.22 -4.45
N ASN A 279 -23.38 16.27 -3.32
CA ASN A 279 -23.85 15.88 -1.98
C ASN A 279 -24.37 14.43 -1.88
N LYS A 280 -23.85 13.58 -2.76
CA LYS A 280 -24.02 12.13 -2.72
C LYS A 280 -22.68 11.45 -2.52
N ILE A 281 -22.71 10.34 -1.81
CA ILE A 281 -21.54 9.55 -1.45
C ILE A 281 -21.67 8.20 -2.12
N THR A 282 -20.85 7.93 -3.13
CA THR A 282 -20.80 6.61 -3.79
C THR A 282 -19.70 5.78 -3.14
N VAL A 283 -20.05 4.58 -2.68
CA VAL A 283 -19.11 3.64 -2.03
C VAL A 283 -18.94 2.38 -2.88
N LEU A 284 -17.70 1.91 -2.95
CA LEU A 284 -17.31 0.69 -3.67
C LEU A 284 -16.47 -0.19 -2.76
N GLY A 285 -16.73 -1.49 -2.76
CA GLY A 285 -15.91 -2.45 -2.04
C GLY A 285 -16.46 -3.87 -2.03
N ASN A 286 -16.15 -4.60 -0.96
CA ASN A 286 -16.47 -6.01 -0.80
C ASN A 286 -17.52 -6.14 0.30
N PHE A 287 -18.78 -5.87 -0.06
CA PHE A 287 -19.94 -5.96 0.81
C PHE A 287 -21.15 -6.47 0.03
N GLU A 288 -22.11 -7.04 0.75
CA GLU A 288 -23.33 -7.63 0.16
C GLU A 288 -24.61 -6.85 0.44
N TYR A 289 -24.65 -6.15 1.57
CA TYR A 289 -25.82 -5.42 2.04
C TYR A 289 -25.44 -3.97 2.37
N TYR A 290 -26.32 -3.06 2.01
CA TYR A 290 -26.45 -1.77 2.67
C TYR A 290 -27.19 -1.97 4.00
N LEU A 291 -26.72 -1.30 5.05
CA LEU A 291 -27.22 -1.40 6.42
C LEU A 291 -27.65 -0.03 6.95
N ARG A 292 -28.79 0.01 7.67
CA ARG A 292 -29.28 1.21 8.35
C ARG A 292 -29.88 0.86 9.71
N TYR A 293 -29.68 1.69 10.72
CA TYR A 293 -30.33 1.49 12.02
C TYR A 293 -31.75 2.06 12.03
N PHE A 294 -32.66 1.30 12.64
CA PHE A 294 -34.05 1.70 12.89
C PHE A 294 -34.25 1.98 14.38
N TYR A 295 -33.92 3.21 14.81
CA TYR A 295 -33.83 3.58 16.23
C TYR A 295 -35.17 3.51 16.97
N ASP A 296 -36.29 3.80 16.30
CA ASP A 296 -37.63 3.75 16.90
C ASP A 296 -38.03 2.35 17.39
N ARG A 297 -37.40 1.28 16.87
CA ARG A 297 -37.59 -0.10 17.35
C ARG A 297 -36.35 -0.67 18.05
N SER A 298 -35.36 0.17 18.30
CA SER A 298 -34.14 -0.20 18.99
C SER A 298 -34.26 0.15 20.47
N THR A 299 -33.49 -0.53 21.31
CA THR A 299 -33.18 -0.06 22.66
C THR A 299 -31.81 0.62 22.65
N ARG A 300 -31.35 1.09 23.80
CA ARG A 300 -29.98 1.59 23.94
C ARG A 300 -28.94 0.51 23.62
N ASP A 301 -29.18 -0.72 24.10
CA ASP A 301 -28.22 -1.82 24.05
C ASP A 301 -28.40 -2.74 22.84
N GLU A 302 -29.61 -2.81 22.28
CA GLU A 302 -29.93 -3.65 21.12
C GLU A 302 -30.44 -2.79 19.96
N LYS A 303 -29.64 -2.68 18.90
CA LYS A 303 -30.00 -1.91 17.71
C LYS A 303 -30.64 -2.80 16.65
N ARG A 304 -31.81 -2.40 16.15
CA ARG A 304 -32.44 -3.01 14.99
C ARG A 304 -31.84 -2.45 13.71
N ILE A 305 -31.51 -3.34 12.79
CA ILE A 305 -30.87 -3.01 11.52
C ILE A 305 -31.81 -3.42 10.39
N ASP A 306 -32.01 -2.52 9.44
CA ASP A 306 -32.57 -2.82 8.14
C ASP A 306 -31.42 -3.12 7.16
N ALA A 307 -31.57 -4.19 6.39
CA ALA A 307 -30.55 -4.70 5.48
C ALA A 307 -31.14 -4.81 4.08
N THR A 308 -30.62 -4.00 3.15
CA THR A 308 -30.99 -4.06 1.74
C THR A 308 -29.84 -4.67 0.95
N LYS A 309 -30.10 -5.73 0.19
CA LYS A 309 -29.08 -6.38 -0.63
C LYS A 309 -28.57 -5.40 -1.70
N MET A 310 -27.32 -4.99 -1.57
CA MET A 310 -26.63 -4.04 -2.46
C MET A 310 -25.19 -4.54 -2.56
N LYS A 311 -24.87 -5.24 -3.64
CA LYS A 311 -23.56 -5.86 -3.80
C LYS A 311 -22.54 -4.87 -4.36
N HIS A 312 -21.40 -4.76 -3.70
CA HIS A 312 -20.18 -4.05 -4.10
C HIS A 312 -20.27 -2.54 -4.30
N ILE A 313 -21.40 -2.01 -4.75
CA ILE A 313 -21.61 -0.59 -5.02
C ILE A 313 -22.90 -0.12 -4.36
N ALA A 314 -22.86 1.07 -3.77
CA ALA A 314 -24.04 1.75 -3.24
C ALA A 314 -23.82 3.27 -3.30
N ARG A 315 -24.91 4.03 -3.37
CA ARG A 315 -24.87 5.49 -3.22
C ARG A 315 -25.71 5.89 -2.02
N LEU A 316 -25.16 6.78 -1.20
CA LEU A 316 -25.73 7.27 0.04
C LEU A 316 -25.93 8.78 -0.07
N LYS A 317 -26.94 9.28 0.63
CA LYS A 317 -27.14 10.71 0.88
C LYS A 317 -26.32 11.13 2.10
N GLU A 318 -26.25 12.42 2.37
CA GLU A 318 -25.45 12.96 3.49
C GLU A 318 -25.93 12.52 4.88
N ASP A 319 -27.18 12.09 5.02
CA ASP A 319 -27.73 11.53 6.26
C ASP A 319 -27.46 10.02 6.41
N GLY A 320 -26.78 9.41 5.42
CA GLY A 320 -26.51 7.98 5.36
C GLY A 320 -27.59 7.15 4.68
N THR A 321 -28.76 7.73 4.37
CA THR A 321 -29.82 6.98 3.69
C THR A 321 -29.41 6.60 2.27
N MET A 322 -29.78 5.39 1.84
CA MET A 322 -29.50 4.93 0.49
C MET A 322 -30.23 5.77 -0.58
N ASP A 323 -29.54 6.06 -1.67
CA ASP A 323 -30.10 6.64 -2.88
C ASP A 323 -30.59 5.54 -3.82
N SER A 324 -31.90 5.29 -3.82
CA SER A 324 -32.55 4.26 -4.65
C SER A 324 -32.58 4.59 -6.15
N THR A 325 -31.99 5.71 -6.58
CA THR A 325 -31.81 6.02 -8.02
C THR A 325 -30.51 5.45 -8.58
N PHE A 326 -29.68 4.81 -7.75
CA PHE A 326 -28.38 4.26 -8.14
C PHE A 326 -28.36 2.74 -8.04
N ASN A 327 -28.17 2.06 -9.18
CA ASN A 327 -28.10 0.60 -9.29
C ASN A 327 -29.15 -0.18 -8.46
N PHE A 328 -30.39 0.29 -8.41
CA PHE A 328 -31.46 -0.27 -7.56
C PHE A 328 -32.68 -0.67 -8.38
N ASN A 329 -33.28 -1.81 -8.03
CA ASN A 329 -34.49 -2.33 -8.65
C ASN A 329 -35.70 -2.10 -7.72
N MET A 330 -36.61 -1.21 -8.15
CA MET A 330 -37.79 -0.86 -7.37
C MET A 330 -38.81 -2.00 -7.21
N VAL A 331 -38.82 -2.97 -8.11
CA VAL A 331 -39.76 -4.11 -8.07
C VAL A 331 -39.30 -5.13 -7.04
N THR A 332 -38.02 -5.50 -7.05
CA THR A 332 -37.46 -6.49 -6.12
C THR A 332 -36.99 -5.87 -4.81
N ARG A 333 -36.96 -4.53 -4.71
CA ARG A 333 -36.51 -3.74 -3.54
C ARG A 333 -35.09 -4.07 -3.10
N GLN A 334 -34.21 -4.34 -4.07
CA GLN A 334 -32.81 -4.62 -3.85
C GLN A 334 -31.98 -4.03 -4.99
N GLY A 335 -30.66 -4.00 -4.83
CA GLY A 335 -29.73 -3.66 -5.90
C GLY A 335 -29.95 -4.56 -7.12
N ASN A 336 -29.67 -4.03 -8.30
CA ASN A 336 -29.51 -4.91 -9.46
C ASN A 336 -28.38 -5.91 -9.19
N GLU A 337 -28.28 -6.94 -10.04
CA GLU A 337 -27.00 -7.63 -10.18
C GLU A 337 -25.90 -6.59 -10.35
N SER A 338 -24.70 -6.89 -9.86
CA SER A 338 -23.58 -5.94 -9.78
C SER A 338 -22.35 -6.65 -10.31
N LEU A 339 -21.17 -6.25 -9.85
CA LEU A 339 -19.93 -7.00 -9.98
C LEU A 339 -20.07 -8.37 -9.32
N ASN A 340 -19.46 -9.41 -9.88
CA ASN A 340 -19.59 -10.79 -9.36
C ASN A 340 -18.45 -11.25 -8.45
N ALA A 341 -17.42 -10.41 -8.23
CA ALA A 341 -16.29 -10.72 -7.37
C ALA A 341 -15.70 -9.44 -6.76
N SER A 342 -14.56 -9.58 -6.08
CA SER A 342 -13.94 -8.53 -5.28
C SER A 342 -13.52 -7.30 -6.10
N ILE A 343 -13.64 -6.12 -5.49
CA ILE A 343 -13.06 -4.86 -5.96
C ILE A 343 -11.72 -4.67 -5.28
N SER A 344 -10.69 -4.39 -6.08
CA SER A 344 -9.35 -4.01 -5.62
C SER A 344 -9.27 -2.51 -5.36
N ASP A 345 -9.70 -1.71 -6.34
CA ASP A 345 -9.55 -0.26 -6.34
C ASP A 345 -10.55 0.40 -7.32
N ALA A 346 -10.66 1.73 -7.25
CA ALA A 346 -11.44 2.54 -8.18
C ALA A 346 -10.96 4.00 -8.20
N PHE A 347 -11.30 4.72 -9.27
CA PHE A 347 -11.19 6.18 -9.32
C PHE A 347 -12.42 6.80 -10.00
N MET A 348 -12.68 8.08 -9.70
CA MET A 348 -13.77 8.86 -10.31
C MET A 348 -13.21 9.87 -11.32
N GLN A 349 -13.77 9.84 -12.54
CA GLN A 349 -13.50 10.78 -13.64
C GLN A 349 -14.19 12.14 -13.38
N ASP A 350 -13.80 13.18 -14.11
CA ASP A 350 -14.37 14.53 -13.99
C ASP A 350 -15.87 14.57 -14.32
N ASP A 351 -16.34 13.68 -15.18
CA ASP A 351 -17.75 13.55 -15.58
C ASP A 351 -18.60 12.76 -14.57
N GLY A 352 -18.01 12.31 -13.46
CA GLY A 352 -18.71 11.59 -12.39
C GLY A 352 -18.80 10.09 -12.60
N LYS A 353 -18.35 9.57 -13.76
CA LYS A 353 -18.23 8.13 -13.96
C LYS A 353 -17.10 7.57 -13.12
N ILE A 354 -17.24 6.32 -12.72
CA ILE A 354 -16.29 5.62 -11.85
C ILE A 354 -15.71 4.43 -12.60
N VAL A 355 -14.39 4.31 -12.65
CA VAL A 355 -13.73 3.11 -13.17
C VAL A 355 -13.32 2.25 -11.98
N ALA A 356 -13.84 1.03 -11.93
CA ALA A 356 -13.55 0.04 -10.90
C ALA A 356 -12.70 -1.09 -11.49
N ILE A 357 -11.80 -1.63 -10.67
CA ILE A 357 -10.95 -2.78 -11.01
C ILE A 357 -11.01 -3.85 -9.91
N GLY A 358 -10.73 -5.11 -10.27
CA GLY A 358 -10.76 -6.21 -9.31
C GLY A 358 -10.72 -7.58 -9.95
N GLU A 359 -11.30 -8.57 -9.28
CA GLU A 359 -11.36 -9.98 -9.71
C GLU A 359 -12.65 -10.35 -10.47
N PHE A 360 -13.55 -9.40 -10.67
CA PHE A 360 -14.85 -9.64 -11.32
C PHE A 360 -14.68 -9.96 -12.81
N THR A 361 -15.55 -10.83 -13.34
CA THR A 361 -15.67 -11.14 -14.77
C THR A 361 -16.93 -10.53 -15.38
N THR A 362 -17.91 -10.16 -14.56
CA THR A 362 -19.19 -9.62 -15.02
C THR A 362 -19.65 -8.42 -14.21
N PHE A 363 -20.44 -7.57 -14.86
CA PHE A 363 -21.18 -6.44 -14.28
C PHE A 363 -22.62 -6.52 -14.79
N ASN A 364 -23.60 -6.66 -13.91
CA ASN A 364 -25.04 -6.78 -14.24
C ASN A 364 -25.29 -7.85 -15.32
N GLY A 365 -24.64 -9.01 -15.17
CA GLY A 365 -24.75 -10.15 -16.10
C GLY A 365 -23.95 -10.02 -17.40
N ALA A 366 -23.41 -8.85 -17.73
CA ALA A 366 -22.60 -8.65 -18.92
C ALA A 366 -21.10 -8.79 -18.64
N ALA A 367 -20.32 -9.15 -19.66
CA ALA A 367 -18.87 -9.29 -19.54
C ALA A 367 -18.20 -7.97 -19.10
N ALA A 368 -17.29 -8.08 -18.14
CA ALA A 368 -16.51 -7.01 -17.54
C ALA A 368 -15.24 -7.62 -16.92
N ASN A 369 -14.26 -7.98 -17.75
CA ASN A 369 -13.08 -8.73 -17.31
C ASN A 369 -12.11 -7.84 -16.54
N ARG A 370 -12.26 -7.81 -15.21
CA ARG A 370 -11.36 -7.19 -14.21
C ARG A 370 -11.38 -5.66 -14.20
N ILE A 371 -12.08 -5.03 -15.13
CA ILE A 371 -12.25 -3.58 -15.23
C ILE A 371 -13.62 -3.23 -15.80
N ALA A 372 -14.27 -2.23 -15.21
CA ALA A 372 -15.55 -1.68 -15.70
C ALA A 372 -15.64 -0.19 -15.39
N ARG A 373 -16.28 0.57 -16.29
CA ARG A 373 -16.72 1.94 -16.00
C ARG A 373 -18.21 1.94 -15.65
N ILE A 374 -18.57 2.75 -14.66
CA ILE A 374 -19.89 2.85 -14.05
C ILE A 374 -20.40 4.27 -14.30
N ASN A 375 -21.61 4.37 -14.85
CA ASN A 375 -22.31 5.64 -15.07
C ASN A 375 -22.77 6.27 -13.74
N GLU A 376 -23.18 7.55 -13.80
CA GLU A 376 -23.69 8.24 -12.62
C GLU A 376 -24.98 7.59 -12.04
N ASP A 377 -25.72 6.80 -12.81
CA ASP A 377 -26.90 6.04 -12.35
C ASP A 377 -26.57 4.64 -11.81
N GLY A 378 -25.29 4.25 -11.84
CA GLY A 378 -24.82 2.95 -11.37
C GLY A 378 -24.91 1.83 -12.41
N THR A 379 -25.33 2.13 -13.65
CA THR A 379 -25.28 1.17 -14.76
C THR A 379 -23.87 1.05 -15.34
N GLN A 380 -23.60 -0.06 -16.04
CA GLN A 380 -22.32 -0.22 -16.75
C GLN A 380 -22.26 0.71 -17.96
N ASP A 381 -21.16 1.44 -18.11
CA ASP A 381 -20.88 2.22 -19.31
C ASP A 381 -20.31 1.32 -20.42
N LYS A 382 -21.12 1.07 -21.46
CA LYS A 382 -20.74 0.25 -22.62
C LYS A 382 -19.82 0.94 -23.61
N THR A 383 -19.60 2.26 -23.48
CA THR A 383 -18.66 3.01 -24.32
C THR A 383 -17.21 2.88 -23.85
N PHE A 384 -16.98 2.21 -22.72
CA PHE A 384 -15.65 1.98 -22.17
C PHE A 384 -15.00 0.74 -22.83
N ASN A 385 -14.12 1.00 -23.79
CA ASN A 385 -13.62 0.05 -24.79
C ASN A 385 -12.34 -0.67 -24.33
N VAL A 386 -12.47 -1.60 -23.40
CA VAL A 386 -11.35 -2.43 -22.90
C VAL A 386 -11.10 -3.70 -23.73
N GLY A 387 -11.94 -3.95 -24.76
CA GLY A 387 -11.92 -5.17 -25.55
C GLY A 387 -12.16 -6.41 -24.68
N THR A 388 -11.31 -7.44 -24.76
CA THR A 388 -11.43 -8.61 -23.88
C THR A 388 -10.96 -8.37 -22.44
N GLY A 389 -10.42 -7.19 -22.13
CA GLY A 389 -9.92 -6.83 -20.80
C GLY A 389 -8.65 -7.59 -20.41
N ALA A 390 -8.40 -7.69 -19.11
CA ALA A 390 -7.25 -8.41 -18.56
C ALA A 390 -7.55 -9.91 -18.38
N ASP A 391 -6.55 -10.77 -18.54
CA ASP A 391 -6.64 -12.21 -18.32
C ASP A 391 -6.48 -12.63 -16.84
N ASP A 392 -6.07 -11.72 -15.97
CA ASP A 392 -5.94 -11.93 -14.52
C ASP A 392 -6.22 -10.63 -13.74
N VAL A 393 -6.22 -10.70 -12.41
CA VAL A 393 -6.57 -9.61 -11.50
C VAL A 393 -5.78 -8.34 -11.76
N ILE A 394 -6.50 -7.22 -11.80
CA ILE A 394 -5.94 -5.88 -11.74
C ILE A 394 -5.98 -5.42 -10.27
N THR A 395 -4.82 -4.99 -9.75
CA THR A 395 -4.64 -4.70 -8.32
C THR A 395 -4.48 -3.22 -8.01
N SER A 396 -4.10 -2.39 -8.99
CA SER A 396 -3.98 -0.94 -8.83
C SER A 396 -4.44 -0.19 -10.07
N ILE A 397 -5.06 0.97 -9.86
CA ILE A 397 -5.44 1.92 -10.90
C ILE A 397 -5.07 3.34 -10.48
N THR A 398 -4.48 4.09 -11.39
CA THR A 398 -4.24 5.53 -11.21
C THR A 398 -4.74 6.31 -12.43
N TYR A 399 -5.12 7.56 -12.20
CA TYR A 399 -5.61 8.45 -13.25
C TYR A 399 -4.90 9.81 -13.16
N ASN A 400 -4.24 10.19 -14.25
CA ASN A 400 -3.67 11.52 -14.38
C ASN A 400 -4.70 12.44 -15.04
N ARG A 401 -5.23 13.41 -14.29
CA ARG A 401 -6.26 14.37 -14.77
C ARG A 401 -5.73 15.32 -15.85
N VAL A 402 -4.45 15.68 -15.81
CA VAL A 402 -3.84 16.62 -16.75
C VAL A 402 -3.60 15.97 -18.12
N LYS A 403 -3.09 14.73 -18.10
CA LYS A 403 -2.79 13.93 -19.31
C LYS A 403 -4.00 13.15 -19.80
N ARG A 404 -5.04 13.00 -18.98
CA ARG A 404 -6.25 12.23 -19.28
C ARG A 404 -5.91 10.78 -19.64
N LYS A 405 -5.09 10.16 -18.79
CA LYS A 405 -4.60 8.77 -18.96
C LYS A 405 -4.82 7.97 -17.69
N ILE A 406 -5.16 6.71 -17.89
CA ILE A 406 -5.36 5.72 -16.84
C ILE A 406 -4.19 4.75 -16.89
N LEU A 407 -3.57 4.45 -15.76
CA LEU A 407 -2.58 3.38 -15.64
C LEU A 407 -3.15 2.29 -14.75
N ILE A 408 -3.07 1.05 -15.21
CA ILE A 408 -3.45 -0.12 -14.43
C ILE A 408 -2.27 -1.07 -14.29
N THR A 409 -2.19 -1.73 -13.13
CA THR A 409 -1.20 -2.78 -12.85
C THR A 409 -1.84 -3.97 -12.16
N GLY A 410 -1.26 -5.16 -12.33
CA GLY A 410 -1.83 -6.39 -11.77
C GLY A 410 -1.04 -7.64 -12.10
N LEU A 411 -1.66 -8.80 -11.89
CA LEU A 411 -1.08 -10.11 -12.17
C LEU A 411 -1.23 -10.54 -13.64
N PHE A 412 -2.04 -9.80 -14.41
CA PHE A 412 -2.35 -10.09 -15.80
C PHE A 412 -1.10 -10.11 -16.69
N ARG A 413 -1.13 -11.01 -17.67
CA ARG A 413 -0.07 -11.19 -18.68
C ARG A 413 -0.54 -10.82 -20.07
N ASN A 414 -1.85 -10.70 -20.25
CA ASN A 414 -2.46 -10.20 -21.47
C ASN A 414 -3.54 -9.17 -21.16
N PHE A 415 -3.62 -8.15 -22.02
CA PHE A 415 -4.72 -7.20 -22.03
C PHE A 415 -5.25 -7.07 -23.45
N ASN A 416 -6.56 -7.23 -23.62
CA ASN A 416 -7.23 -7.24 -24.91
C ASN A 416 -6.57 -8.22 -25.92
N GLY A 417 -6.20 -9.42 -25.42
CA GLY A 417 -5.54 -10.47 -26.20
C GLY A 417 -4.08 -10.19 -26.59
N LYS A 418 -3.48 -9.09 -26.12
CA LYS A 418 -2.07 -8.74 -26.40
C LYS A 418 -1.21 -8.93 -25.15
N PRO A 419 0.04 -9.42 -25.28
CA PRO A 419 0.96 -9.52 -24.16
C PRO A 419 1.18 -8.17 -23.47
N SER A 420 1.15 -8.19 -22.15
CA SER A 420 1.36 -7.02 -21.29
C SER A 420 2.06 -7.47 -20.01
N ASN A 421 3.16 -6.81 -19.63
CA ASN A 421 3.99 -7.22 -18.48
C ASN A 421 3.41 -6.76 -17.13
N GLY A 422 2.09 -6.94 -16.92
CA GLY A 422 1.40 -6.56 -15.69
C GLY A 422 1.18 -5.05 -15.51
N ALA A 423 1.40 -4.24 -16.56
CA ALA A 423 1.01 -2.83 -16.59
C ALA A 423 0.58 -2.42 -18.01
N ILE A 424 -0.44 -1.56 -18.09
CA ILE A 424 -0.87 -0.94 -19.34
C ILE A 424 -1.40 0.48 -19.09
N MET A 425 -1.23 1.35 -20.09
CA MET A 425 -1.82 2.68 -20.09
C MET A 425 -3.05 2.67 -21.00
N LEU A 426 -4.15 3.24 -20.52
CA LEU A 426 -5.40 3.38 -21.24
C LEU A 426 -5.73 4.87 -21.43
N ASN A 427 -6.43 5.16 -22.52
CA ASN A 427 -7.16 6.40 -22.72
C ASN A 427 -8.39 6.44 -21.79
N GLU A 428 -9.01 7.61 -21.65
CA GLU A 428 -10.20 7.76 -20.81
C GLU A 428 -11.42 6.96 -21.25
N ASP A 429 -11.48 6.59 -22.53
CA ASP A 429 -12.51 5.71 -23.07
C ASP A 429 -12.18 4.23 -22.87
N GLY A 430 -11.08 3.90 -22.20
CA GLY A 430 -10.67 2.52 -21.91
C GLY A 430 -9.85 1.85 -23.01
N SER A 431 -9.70 2.49 -24.17
CA SER A 431 -8.84 1.97 -25.24
C SER A 431 -7.36 2.02 -24.81
N VAL A 432 -6.57 1.04 -25.25
CA VAL A 432 -5.13 0.99 -24.93
C VAL A 432 -4.39 2.15 -25.59
N ASP A 433 -3.53 2.84 -24.83
CA ASP A 433 -2.56 3.79 -25.39
C ASP A 433 -1.44 3.01 -26.09
N PRO A 434 -1.31 3.08 -27.44
CA PRO A 434 -0.33 2.30 -28.17
C PRO A 434 1.11 2.79 -27.98
N PHE A 435 1.31 3.98 -27.41
CA PHE A 435 2.65 4.54 -27.23
C PHE A 435 3.37 4.00 -26.00
N PHE A 436 2.62 3.57 -24.98
CA PHE A 436 3.21 2.97 -23.79
C PHE A 436 3.43 1.48 -23.98
N ASN A 437 4.70 1.05 -23.95
CA ASN A 437 5.06 -0.35 -23.96
C ASN A 437 5.99 -0.68 -22.79
N LEU A 438 5.47 -1.43 -21.81
CA LEU A 438 6.26 -1.89 -20.69
C LEU A 438 7.19 -3.02 -21.15
N GLY A 439 8.50 -2.77 -21.08
CA GLY A 439 9.56 -3.75 -21.32
C GLY A 439 9.51 -4.93 -20.35
N GLN A 440 10.41 -5.89 -20.57
CA GLN A 440 10.45 -7.13 -19.77
C GLN A 440 10.80 -6.86 -18.31
N VAL A 441 9.97 -7.38 -17.40
CA VAL A 441 10.14 -7.30 -15.94
C VAL A 441 10.47 -8.70 -15.43
N THR A 442 11.57 -8.85 -14.67
CA THR A 442 11.97 -10.16 -14.12
C THR A 442 12.24 -10.10 -12.61
N GLY A 443 12.17 -11.27 -11.96
CA GLY A 443 12.40 -11.39 -10.52
C GLY A 443 11.26 -10.89 -9.63
N GLY A 444 10.09 -10.57 -10.21
CA GLY A 444 8.89 -10.15 -9.50
C GLY A 444 7.84 -9.55 -10.45
N ILE A 445 6.90 -8.80 -9.89
CA ILE A 445 5.80 -8.15 -10.62
C ILE A 445 5.78 -6.65 -10.37
N VAL A 446 5.13 -5.91 -11.27
CA VAL A 446 4.72 -4.52 -11.04
C VAL A 446 3.48 -4.51 -10.16
N THR A 447 3.47 -3.69 -9.11
CA THR A 447 2.32 -3.56 -8.18
C THR A 447 1.67 -2.19 -8.22
N PHE A 448 2.37 -1.18 -8.76
CA PHE A 448 1.86 0.18 -8.85
C PHE A 448 2.53 0.93 -10.01
N ALA A 449 1.75 1.75 -10.72
CA ALA A 449 2.25 2.70 -11.69
C ALA A 449 1.45 4.01 -11.64
N HIS A 450 2.15 5.15 -11.77
CA HIS A 450 1.54 6.48 -11.75
C HIS A 450 2.23 7.42 -12.73
N GLN A 451 1.45 8.03 -13.63
CA GLN A 451 1.96 9.04 -14.57
C GLN A 451 1.93 10.42 -13.90
N LEU A 452 3.08 11.08 -13.86
CA LEU A 452 3.23 12.46 -13.41
C LEU A 452 2.76 13.44 -14.49
N ASN A 453 2.48 14.68 -14.11
CA ASN A 453 2.09 15.73 -15.04
C ASN A 453 3.19 16.07 -16.07
N SER A 454 4.45 15.72 -15.78
CA SER A 454 5.55 15.76 -16.75
C SER A 454 5.45 14.71 -17.87
N GLY A 455 4.62 13.67 -17.69
CA GLY A 455 4.51 12.52 -18.58
C GLY A 455 5.42 11.35 -18.19
N LYS A 456 6.37 11.55 -17.26
CA LYS A 456 7.16 10.45 -16.67
C LYS A 456 6.26 9.53 -15.84
N ILE A 457 6.67 8.28 -15.71
CA ILE A 457 5.88 7.25 -15.04
C ILE A 457 6.69 6.69 -13.88
N ILE A 458 6.16 6.81 -12.67
CA ILE A 458 6.66 6.10 -11.49
C ILE A 458 6.14 4.67 -11.55
N VAL A 459 7.03 3.69 -11.42
CA VAL A 459 6.66 2.28 -11.35
C VAL A 459 7.33 1.64 -10.13
N SER A 460 6.56 0.89 -9.35
CA SER A 460 7.09 0.11 -8.23
C SER A 460 6.53 -1.31 -8.20
N GLY A 461 7.26 -2.20 -7.55
CA GLY A 461 6.89 -3.60 -7.45
C GLY A 461 7.94 -4.46 -6.74
N GLY A 462 7.75 -5.77 -6.82
CA GLY A 462 8.69 -6.76 -6.28
C GLY A 462 9.79 -7.19 -7.26
N PHE A 463 9.91 -6.52 -8.41
CA PHE A 463 10.84 -6.92 -9.48
C PHE A 463 12.31 -6.64 -9.14
N LYS A 464 13.20 -7.38 -9.80
CA LYS A 464 14.67 -7.27 -9.66
C LYS A 464 15.36 -6.67 -10.87
N SER A 465 14.75 -6.78 -12.06
CA SER A 465 15.30 -6.18 -13.27
C SER A 465 14.20 -5.71 -14.23
N TYR A 466 14.56 -4.76 -15.08
CA TYR A 466 13.74 -4.22 -16.15
C TYR A 466 14.56 -4.06 -17.44
N ALA A 467 14.08 -4.64 -18.53
CA ALA A 467 14.76 -4.65 -19.83
C ALA A 467 16.25 -5.08 -19.75
N GLY A 468 16.53 -6.10 -18.93
CA GLY A 468 17.89 -6.62 -18.71
C GLY A 468 18.75 -5.80 -17.75
N VAL A 469 18.24 -4.69 -17.21
CA VAL A 469 18.95 -3.82 -16.28
C VAL A 469 18.45 -4.03 -14.85
N VAL A 470 19.37 -4.16 -13.90
CA VAL A 470 19.06 -4.34 -12.46
C VAL A 470 18.24 -3.17 -11.94
N ARG A 471 17.04 -3.44 -11.41
CA ARG A 471 16.11 -2.46 -10.84
C ARG A 471 15.37 -3.10 -9.68
N GLN A 472 15.67 -2.65 -8.47
CA GLN A 472 15.20 -3.30 -7.24
C GLN A 472 13.92 -2.64 -6.73
N GLY A 473 12.82 -2.90 -7.45
CA GLY A 473 11.46 -2.58 -7.02
C GLY A 473 10.97 -1.15 -7.23
N PHE A 474 11.79 -0.24 -7.75
CA PHE A 474 11.38 1.12 -8.11
C PHE A 474 12.11 1.60 -9.37
N MET A 475 11.40 2.30 -10.25
CA MET A 475 11.97 2.92 -11.45
C MET A 475 11.11 4.09 -11.94
N ILE A 476 11.75 4.98 -12.71
CA ILE A 476 11.08 6.04 -13.47
C ILE A 476 11.24 5.76 -14.95
N LEU A 477 10.11 5.74 -15.66
CA LEU A 477 10.05 5.54 -17.11
C LEU A 477 9.69 6.84 -17.83
N ASN A 478 10.09 6.91 -19.10
CA ASN A 478 9.50 7.81 -20.07
C ASN A 478 8.08 7.36 -20.42
N GLN A 479 7.31 8.23 -21.09
CA GLN A 479 5.93 7.96 -21.47
C GLN A 479 5.78 6.72 -22.38
N ASN A 480 6.82 6.37 -23.15
CA ASN A 480 6.82 5.16 -23.99
C ASN A 480 7.17 3.87 -23.24
N GLY A 481 7.50 3.96 -21.95
CA GLY A 481 7.92 2.83 -21.12
C GLY A 481 9.43 2.60 -21.06
N THR A 482 10.29 3.32 -21.79
CA THR A 482 11.75 3.15 -21.62
C THR A 482 12.24 3.76 -20.31
N LEU A 483 13.35 3.28 -19.75
CA LEU A 483 13.97 3.88 -18.55
C LEU A 483 14.29 5.36 -18.80
N ALA A 484 13.85 6.25 -17.91
CA ALA A 484 14.18 7.65 -17.98
C ALA A 484 15.66 7.87 -17.56
N PRO A 485 16.53 8.40 -18.45
CA PRO A 485 17.94 8.62 -18.13
C PRO A 485 18.14 9.50 -16.90
N GLY A 486 19.06 9.12 -16.02
CA GLY A 486 19.37 9.85 -14.79
C GLY A 486 18.36 9.72 -13.64
N TYR A 487 17.18 9.12 -13.85
CA TYR A 487 16.15 8.96 -12.80
C TYR A 487 16.12 7.58 -12.14
N ASN A 488 17.09 6.71 -12.46
CA ASN A 488 17.09 5.33 -12.01
C ASN A 488 18.37 5.00 -11.22
N ASN A 489 18.83 5.98 -10.44
CA ASN A 489 20.05 5.93 -9.63
C ASN A 489 19.82 5.38 -8.21
N THR A 490 18.57 5.18 -7.79
CA THR A 490 18.22 4.76 -6.43
C THR A 490 18.48 3.27 -6.19
N GLY A 491 18.73 2.92 -4.92
CA GLY A 491 18.90 1.56 -4.46
C GLY A 491 17.58 0.84 -4.21
N THR A 492 17.60 -0.14 -3.31
CA THR A 492 16.44 -1.00 -3.07
C THR A 492 15.24 -0.22 -2.56
N PHE A 493 14.09 -0.47 -3.18
CA PHE A 493 12.76 -0.12 -2.68
C PHE A 493 12.07 -1.35 -2.08
N GLN A 494 11.40 -1.18 -0.93
CA GLN A 494 10.58 -2.23 -0.33
C GLN A 494 9.26 -1.64 0.15
N GLY A 495 8.16 -2.16 -0.39
CA GLY A 495 6.82 -1.78 0.01
C GLY A 495 5.81 -1.74 -1.11
N LEU A 496 4.66 -1.14 -0.80
CA LEU A 496 3.58 -0.85 -1.74
C LEU A 496 3.28 0.65 -1.69
N ILE A 497 3.20 1.29 -2.85
CA ILE A 497 2.75 2.67 -2.97
C ILE A 497 1.22 2.68 -3.11
N SER A 498 0.56 3.51 -2.32
CA SER A 498 -0.89 3.75 -2.39
C SER A 498 -1.22 5.12 -2.98
N THR A 499 -0.35 6.12 -2.78
CA THR A 499 -0.59 7.49 -3.23
C THR A 499 0.70 8.18 -3.65
N VAL A 500 0.60 8.99 -4.70
CA VAL A 500 1.63 9.90 -5.20
C VAL A 500 1.04 11.29 -5.23
N ILE A 501 1.73 12.26 -4.64
CA ILE A 501 1.36 13.68 -4.68
C ILE A 501 2.53 14.47 -5.22
N GLU A 502 2.35 15.13 -6.36
CA GLU A 502 3.33 16.08 -6.91
C GLU A 502 3.39 17.34 -6.02
N THR A 503 4.61 17.76 -5.69
CA THR A 503 4.89 18.89 -4.79
C THR A 503 6.24 19.53 -5.16
N THR A 504 6.71 20.43 -4.31
CA THR A 504 8.02 21.08 -4.43
C THR A 504 8.78 20.91 -3.11
N SER A 505 10.09 20.63 -3.17
CA SER A 505 10.94 20.59 -1.98
C SER A 505 11.19 21.98 -1.41
N ALA A 506 11.75 22.06 -0.20
CA ALA A 506 12.15 23.34 0.39
C ALA A 506 13.20 24.09 -0.46
N LEU A 507 13.93 23.37 -1.33
CA LEU A 507 14.92 23.91 -2.25
C LEU A 507 14.32 24.37 -3.60
N GLY A 508 13.00 24.24 -3.80
CA GLY A 508 12.35 24.61 -5.05
C GLY A 508 12.39 23.52 -6.14
N ASN A 509 12.92 22.33 -5.84
CA ASN A 509 12.97 21.24 -6.81
C ASN A 509 11.60 20.58 -6.96
N PRO A 510 11.21 20.13 -8.18
CA PRO A 510 10.07 19.25 -8.34
C PRO A 510 10.24 18.00 -7.47
N ALA A 511 9.18 17.60 -6.78
CA ALA A 511 9.22 16.48 -5.86
C ALA A 511 7.89 15.72 -5.86
N VAL A 512 7.91 14.51 -5.31
CA VAL A 512 6.71 13.73 -5.05
C VAL A 512 6.71 13.25 -3.60
N ILE A 513 5.55 13.27 -2.96
CA ILE A 513 5.31 12.50 -1.74
C ILE A 513 4.80 11.12 -2.17
N LEU A 514 5.51 10.08 -1.78
CA LEU A 514 5.10 8.70 -1.92
C LEU A 514 4.59 8.22 -0.56
N SER A 515 3.38 7.68 -0.51
CA SER A 515 2.84 7.05 0.69
C SER A 515 2.25 5.68 0.41
N GLY A 516 2.21 4.83 1.41
CA GLY A 516 1.69 3.47 1.28
C GLY A 516 2.06 2.58 2.44
N PHE A 517 2.45 1.34 2.15
CA PHE A 517 3.15 0.46 3.09
C PHE A 517 4.62 0.37 2.66
N ILE A 518 5.37 1.43 2.91
CA ILE A 518 6.76 1.58 2.43
C ILE A 518 7.68 1.43 3.63
N SER A 519 8.60 0.47 3.58
CA SER A 519 9.57 0.22 4.65
C SER A 519 10.99 0.65 4.27
N LYS A 520 11.28 0.79 2.97
CA LYS A 520 12.58 1.21 2.46
C LYS A 520 12.47 1.95 1.14
N PHE A 521 13.23 3.03 1.01
CA PHE A 521 13.50 3.72 -0.26
C PHE A 521 14.98 4.05 -0.34
N ASP A 522 15.62 3.77 -1.47
CA ASP A 522 17.05 4.06 -1.70
C ASP A 522 17.95 3.53 -0.57
N ASN A 523 17.76 2.26 -0.20
CA ASN A 523 18.44 1.58 0.92
C ASN A 523 18.19 2.16 2.33
N LYS A 524 17.45 3.26 2.46
CA LYS A 524 17.12 3.89 3.75
C LYS A 524 15.74 3.45 4.23
N ARG A 525 15.61 3.20 5.54
CA ARG A 525 14.30 2.93 6.15
C ARG A 525 13.42 4.17 6.06
N VAL A 526 12.15 3.98 5.75
CA VAL A 526 11.13 5.04 5.71
C VAL A 526 9.85 4.56 6.41
N GLY A 527 9.08 5.48 6.96
CA GLY A 527 7.87 5.20 7.74
C GLY A 527 6.58 5.33 6.95
N SER A 528 6.37 4.50 5.92
CA SER A 528 5.18 4.53 5.05
C SER A 528 4.91 5.83 4.29
N VAL A 529 5.76 6.85 4.44
CA VAL A 529 5.73 8.10 3.67
C VAL A 529 7.14 8.63 3.48
N VAL A 530 7.44 9.15 2.29
CA VAL A 530 8.72 9.75 1.94
C VAL A 530 8.52 10.81 0.86
N ARG A 531 9.29 11.91 0.91
CA ARG A 531 9.35 12.89 -0.16
C ARG A 531 10.62 12.66 -0.99
N VAL A 532 10.46 12.54 -2.30
CA VAL A 532 11.52 12.25 -3.26
C VAL A 532 11.59 13.40 -4.26
N GLU A 533 12.76 14.02 -4.39
CA GLU A 533 13.02 15.02 -5.42
C GLU A 533 13.18 14.34 -6.80
N ILE A 534 12.64 15.00 -7.83
CA ILE A 534 12.68 14.59 -9.23
C ILE A 534 13.27 15.77 -10.02
N LYS A 535 14.60 15.89 -10.00
CA LYS A 535 15.37 17.03 -10.53
C LYS A 535 15.43 17.09 -12.06
#